data_AF-A0A6G1J6B9-F1
#
_entry.id   AF-A0A6G1J6B9-F1
#
_cell.length_a   1.000
_cell.length_b   1.000
_cell.length_c   1.000
_cell.angle_alpha   90.00
_cell.angle_beta   90.00
_cell.angle_gamma   90.00
#
_symmetry.space_group_name_H-M   'P 1'
#
loop_
_entity.id
_entity.type
_entity.pdbx_description
1 polymer ?
#
loop_
_entity_poly.entity_id
_entity_poly.type
_entity_poly.pdbx_seq_one_letter_code
_entity_poly.pdbx_strand_id
1 'polypeptide(L)'
;MAPRKKTDEKPAAKSSPNEQVDLILNYLRKENRPYSAGDVSANLHNKVTKAAAAKILKDLHERNEVEGRAAGKQIVYHAIQNPEDSCTPEQLVQLDTTIADLRTQTTNLIATAKTLRSTLSSLNSTLSTADLVANVQALEVEKADLLGRLESLKAGKAKKVTKRERDEVERQWKNWGAVARKRQKISGSVWGVIEDVVQEKDKRAELREELGLDE
;
A
#
# COMPACT_ATOMS: atom_id res chain seq x y z
N MET A 1 -13.03 9.88 -27.57
CA MET A 1 -14.26 9.94 -26.74
C MET A 1 -13.87 10.41 -25.35
N ALA A 2 -14.21 11.64 -24.99
CA ALA A 2 -13.94 12.19 -23.66
C ALA A 2 -14.93 11.62 -22.63
N PRO A 3 -14.47 11.12 -21.47
CA PRO A 3 -15.38 10.60 -20.46
C PRO A 3 -16.13 11.77 -19.79
N ARG A 4 -17.46 11.68 -19.82
CA ARG A 4 -18.38 12.66 -19.25
C ARG A 4 -18.26 12.69 -17.73
N LYS A 5 -18.19 13.92 -17.22
CA LYS A 5 -18.28 14.34 -15.82
C LYS A 5 -19.52 13.70 -15.17
N LYS A 6 -19.34 12.84 -14.17
CA LYS A 6 -20.43 12.36 -13.31
C LYS A 6 -20.80 13.49 -12.34
N THR A 7 -21.79 14.29 -12.69
CA THR A 7 -22.65 14.97 -11.72
C THR A 7 -23.77 14.02 -11.38
N ASP A 8 -23.86 13.59 -10.12
CA ASP A 8 -25.09 13.20 -9.42
C ASP A 8 -24.73 12.86 -7.97
N GLU A 9 -24.38 13.89 -7.19
CA GLU A 9 -24.67 13.82 -5.75
C GLU A 9 -26.18 14.00 -5.60
N LYS A 10 -26.86 12.90 -5.25
CA LYS A 10 -28.26 12.85 -4.84
C LYS A 10 -28.59 14.06 -3.94
N PRO A 11 -29.65 14.85 -4.20
CA PRO A 11 -30.14 15.78 -3.19
C PRO A 11 -30.53 14.96 -1.96
N ALA A 12 -29.92 15.27 -0.82
CA ALA A 12 -30.27 14.70 0.46
C ALA A 12 -31.80 14.74 0.63
N ALA A 13 -32.37 13.67 1.19
CA ALA A 13 -33.80 13.62 1.51
C ALA A 13 -34.20 14.93 2.20
N LYS A 14 -35.22 15.61 1.67
CA LYS A 14 -35.73 16.84 2.25
C LYS A 14 -36.18 16.52 3.67
N SER A 15 -35.40 16.93 4.65
CA SER A 15 -35.73 16.84 6.08
C SER A 15 -37.10 17.46 6.31
N SER A 16 -37.89 16.91 7.23
CA SER A 16 -39.24 17.43 7.51
C SER A 16 -39.17 18.91 7.92
N PRO A 17 -40.24 19.70 7.74
CA PRO A 17 -40.20 21.12 8.09
C PRO A 17 -39.74 21.40 9.52
N ASN A 18 -40.14 20.58 10.50
CA ASN A 18 -39.69 20.70 11.89
C ASN A 18 -38.21 20.36 12.05
N GLU A 19 -37.70 19.32 11.39
CA GLU A 19 -36.27 18.99 11.42
C GLU A 19 -35.41 20.13 10.87
N GLN A 20 -35.90 20.85 9.85
CA GLN A 20 -35.18 22.01 9.30
C GLN A 20 -35.12 23.18 10.30
N VAL A 21 -36.17 23.38 11.10
CA VAL A 21 -36.19 24.37 12.18
C VAL A 21 -35.18 24.00 13.26
N ASP A 22 -35.21 22.75 13.72
CA ASP A 22 -34.30 22.25 14.76
C ASP A 22 -32.84 22.31 14.31
N LEU A 23 -32.56 21.98 13.05
CA LEU A 23 -31.22 22.08 12.47
C LEU A 23 -30.69 23.51 12.50
N ILE A 24 -31.51 24.50 12.13
CA ILE A 24 -31.11 25.91 12.12
C ILE A 24 -30.88 26.41 13.55
N LEU A 25 -31.81 26.11 14.46
CA LEU A 25 -31.75 26.57 15.84
C LEU A 25 -30.57 25.97 16.60
N ASN A 26 -30.32 24.66 16.44
CA ASN A 26 -29.15 24.00 17.02
C ASN A 26 -27.84 24.54 16.43
N TYR A 27 -27.81 24.82 15.12
CA TYR A 27 -26.64 25.41 14.47
C TYR A 27 -26.32 26.81 15.01
N LEU A 28 -27.32 27.70 15.10
CA LEU A 28 -27.13 29.05 15.63
C LEU A 28 -26.69 29.03 17.10
N ARG A 29 -27.24 28.14 17.93
CA ARG A 29 -26.82 27.99 19.33
C ARG A 29 -25.39 27.45 19.47
N LYS A 30 -25.03 26.46 18.65
CA LYS A 30 -23.69 25.84 18.68
C LYS A 30 -22.60 26.80 18.26
N GLU A 31 -22.80 27.51 17.15
CA GLU A 31 -21.78 28.44 16.64
C GLU A 31 -21.80 29.78 17.36
N ASN A 32 -22.95 30.17 17.93
CA ASN A 32 -23.19 31.44 18.65
C ASN A 32 -22.62 32.67 17.90
N ARG A 33 -22.65 32.62 16.57
CA ARG A 33 -22.18 33.67 15.66
C ARG A 33 -23.36 34.21 14.83
N PRO A 34 -23.36 35.50 14.49
CA PRO A 34 -24.41 36.11 13.68
C PRO A 34 -24.24 35.70 12.21
N TYR A 35 -25.30 35.13 11.60
CA TYR A 35 -25.29 34.65 10.21
C TYR A 35 -26.48 35.14 9.39
N SER A 36 -26.29 35.37 8.08
CA SER A 36 -27.42 35.61 7.18
C SER A 36 -28.12 34.31 6.80
N ALA A 37 -29.35 34.40 6.27
CA ALA A 37 -30.07 33.22 5.77
C ALA A 37 -29.31 32.48 4.64
N GLY A 38 -28.50 33.20 3.86
CA GLY A 38 -27.61 32.61 2.85
C GLY A 38 -26.49 31.79 3.49
N ASP A 39 -25.84 32.36 4.52
CA ASP A 39 -24.74 31.71 5.23
C ASP A 39 -25.21 30.48 5.98
N VAL A 40 -26.37 30.54 6.65
CA VAL A 40 -26.96 29.38 7.34
C VAL A 40 -27.23 28.24 6.37
N SER A 41 -27.81 28.53 5.19
CA SER A 41 -28.07 27.51 4.16
C SER A 41 -26.77 26.90 3.63
N ALA A 42 -25.73 27.72 3.38
CA ALA A 42 -24.43 27.25 2.91
C ALA A 42 -23.69 26.40 3.96
N ASN A 43 -23.66 26.85 5.22
CA ASN A 43 -23.00 26.16 6.33
C ASN A 43 -23.68 24.83 6.69
N LEU A 44 -25.00 24.73 6.45
CA LEU A 44 -25.75 23.48 6.56
C LEU A 44 -25.67 22.61 5.29
N HIS A 45 -24.74 22.91 4.37
CA HIS A 45 -24.52 22.18 3.11
C HIS A 45 -25.81 22.00 2.28
N ASN A 46 -26.63 23.05 2.19
CA ASN A 46 -27.92 23.06 1.48
C ASN A 46 -28.94 22.01 1.96
N LYS A 47 -28.78 21.41 3.15
CA LYS A 47 -29.83 20.60 3.79
C LYS A 47 -31.10 21.41 4.02
N VAL A 48 -30.95 22.71 4.27
CA VAL A 48 -32.01 23.71 4.21
C VAL A 48 -31.70 24.66 3.07
N THR A 49 -32.64 24.85 2.15
CA THR A 49 -32.47 25.78 1.02
C THR A 49 -32.46 27.23 1.50
N LYS A 50 -31.81 28.13 0.76
CA LYS A 50 -31.77 29.57 1.10
C LYS A 50 -33.16 30.18 1.34
N ALA A 51 -34.14 29.81 0.51
CA ALA A 51 -35.51 30.29 0.66
C ALA A 51 -36.19 29.74 1.93
N ALA A 52 -36.00 28.44 2.21
CA ALA A 52 -36.52 27.83 3.43
C ALA A 52 -35.85 28.40 4.68
N ALA A 53 -34.53 28.60 4.67
CA ALA A 53 -33.79 29.20 5.77
C ALA A 53 -34.24 30.64 6.04
N ALA A 54 -34.45 31.45 4.99
CA ALA A 54 -34.96 32.81 5.15
C ALA A 54 -36.35 32.85 5.79
N LYS A 55 -37.25 31.93 5.40
CA LYS A 55 -38.58 31.81 6.00
C LYS A 55 -38.49 31.35 7.46
N ILE A 56 -37.78 30.26 7.72
CA ILE A 56 -37.63 29.68 9.07
C ILE A 56 -37.01 30.68 10.03
N LEU A 57 -35.95 31.40 9.62
CA LEU A 57 -35.30 32.39 10.48
C LEU A 57 -36.21 33.59 10.77
N LYS A 58 -37.04 33.99 9.81
CA LYS A 58 -38.05 35.02 10.03
C LYS A 58 -39.12 34.54 11.03
N ASP A 59 -39.64 33.32 10.83
CA ASP A 59 -40.64 32.72 11.71
C ASP A 59 -40.07 32.47 13.13
N LEU A 60 -38.78 32.15 13.26
CA LEU A 60 -38.08 32.00 14.55
C LEU A 60 -37.87 33.36 15.24
N HIS A 61 -37.59 34.41 14.47
CA HIS A 61 -37.46 35.76 14.99
C HIS A 61 -38.81 36.30 15.47
N GLU A 62 -39.89 36.09 14.72
CA GLU A 62 -41.25 36.46 15.11
C GLU A 62 -41.71 35.73 16.40
N ARG A 63 -41.20 34.51 16.64
CA ARG A 63 -41.41 33.74 17.88
C ARG A 63 -40.49 34.11 19.04
N ASN A 64 -39.58 35.07 18.88
CA ASN A 64 -38.54 35.42 19.86
C ASN A 64 -37.66 34.22 20.27
N GLU A 65 -37.38 33.31 19.35
CA GLU A 65 -36.44 32.20 19.57
C GLU A 65 -35.02 32.54 19.09
N VAL A 66 -34.91 33.50 18.16
CA VAL A 66 -33.65 34.07 17.64
C VAL A 66 -33.80 35.57 17.46
N GLU A 67 -32.69 36.30 17.56
CA GLU A 67 -32.66 37.75 17.34
C GLU A 67 -32.20 38.03 15.90
N GLY A 68 -32.97 38.86 15.18
CA GLY A 68 -32.65 39.30 13.83
C GLY A 68 -32.30 40.79 13.80
N ARG A 69 -31.14 41.15 13.26
CA ARG A 69 -30.69 42.55 13.12
C ARG A 69 -30.40 42.87 11.66
N ALA A 70 -30.82 44.06 11.22
CA ALA A 70 -30.51 44.54 9.88
C ALA A 70 -29.02 44.91 9.79
N ALA A 71 -28.31 44.31 8.83
CA ALA A 71 -26.94 44.63 8.49
C ALA A 71 -26.89 45.06 7.00
N GLY A 72 -27.08 46.36 6.76
CA GLY A 72 -27.15 46.90 5.41
C GLY A 72 -28.34 46.35 4.62
N LYS A 73 -28.08 45.61 3.54
CA LYS A 73 -29.12 45.03 2.65
C LYS A 73 -29.64 43.67 3.12
N GLN A 74 -29.05 43.08 4.16
CA GLN A 74 -29.38 41.74 4.63
C GLN A 74 -29.78 41.77 6.11
N ILE A 75 -30.52 40.76 6.55
CA ILE A 75 -30.80 40.52 7.98
C ILE A 75 -29.90 39.40 8.45
N VAL A 76 -29.28 39.61 9.60
CA VAL A 76 -28.38 38.66 10.25
C VAL A 76 -29.05 38.18 11.52
N TYR A 77 -29.06 36.87 11.72
CA TYR A 77 -29.72 36.20 12.83
C TYR A 77 -28.69 35.60 13.77
N HIS A 78 -28.93 35.68 15.08
CA HIS A 78 -28.12 35.04 16.11
C HIS A 78 -28.99 34.44 17.21
N ALA A 79 -28.41 33.50 17.96
CA ALA A 79 -29.06 32.98 19.16
C ALA A 79 -29.20 34.09 20.21
N ILE A 80 -30.29 34.06 20.97
CA ILE A 80 -30.53 35.00 22.07
C ILE A 80 -29.51 34.77 23.17
N GLN A 81 -28.91 35.85 23.65
CA GLN A 81 -27.93 35.84 24.75
C GLN A 81 -28.57 36.52 25.96
N ASN A 82 -28.85 35.75 27.03
CA ASN A 82 -29.40 36.32 28.25
C ASN A 82 -28.29 36.91 29.12
N PRO A 83 -28.44 38.14 29.63
CA PRO A 83 -27.45 38.73 30.54
C PRO A 83 -27.38 38.01 31.90
N GLU A 84 -28.47 37.37 32.32
CA GLU A 84 -28.52 36.57 33.57
C GLU A 84 -27.67 35.29 33.50
N ASP A 85 -27.35 34.82 32.29
CA ASP A 85 -26.46 33.67 32.08
C ASP A 85 -24.97 34.08 32.12
N SER A 86 -24.67 35.35 32.39
CA SER A 86 -23.30 35.84 32.48
C SER A 86 -22.61 35.36 33.77
N CYS A 87 -21.36 34.94 33.63
CA CYS A 87 -20.55 34.52 34.78
C CYS A 87 -20.13 35.73 35.63
N THR A 88 -20.09 35.55 36.95
CA THR A 88 -19.51 36.57 37.85
C THR A 88 -18.00 36.67 37.62
N PRO A 89 -17.36 37.80 38.00
CA PRO A 89 -15.90 37.94 37.90
C PRO A 89 -15.12 36.81 38.60
N GLU A 90 -15.60 36.34 39.75
CA GLU A 90 -14.99 35.24 40.50
C GLU A 90 -15.10 33.91 39.75
N GLN A 91 -16.25 33.64 39.14
CA GLN A 91 -16.46 32.45 38.30
C GLN A 91 -15.56 32.47 37.06
N LEU A 92 -15.36 33.64 36.44
CA LEU A 92 -14.43 33.79 35.31
C LEU A 92 -13.00 33.46 35.71
N VAL A 93 -12.53 33.95 36.86
CA VAL A 93 -11.18 33.63 37.38
C VAL A 93 -11.02 32.14 37.66
N GLN A 94 -12.05 31.49 38.22
CA GLN A 94 -12.04 30.04 38.43
C GLN A 94 -11.99 29.25 37.11
N LEU A 95 -12.74 29.69 36.10
CA LEU A 95 -12.72 29.10 34.76
C LEU A 95 -11.35 29.28 34.11
N ASP A 96 -10.74 30.46 34.18
CA ASP A 96 -9.40 30.71 33.64
C ASP A 96 -8.34 29.83 34.32
N THR A 97 -8.44 29.66 35.64
CA THR A 97 -7.57 28.76 36.39
C THR A 97 -7.72 27.31 35.93
N THR A 98 -8.96 26.86 35.75
CA THR A 98 -9.28 25.51 35.26
C THR A 98 -8.78 25.30 33.81
N ILE A 99 -8.93 26.31 32.95
CA ILE A 99 -8.44 26.27 31.56
C ILE A 99 -6.91 26.16 31.56
N ALA A 100 -6.22 26.93 32.41
CA ALA A 100 -4.76 26.88 32.51
C ALA A 100 -4.26 25.50 33.00
N ASP A 101 -4.90 24.94 34.01
CA ASP A 101 -4.58 23.60 34.53
C ASP A 101 -4.82 22.51 33.46
N LEU A 102 -6.00 22.49 32.84
CA LEU A 102 -6.33 21.52 31.79
C LEU A 102 -5.39 21.62 30.57
N ARG A 103 -4.97 22.83 30.17
CA ARG A 103 -3.98 23.02 29.10
C ARG A 103 -2.62 22.42 29.49
N THR A 104 -2.21 22.61 30.73
CA THR A 104 -0.95 22.09 31.25
C THR A 104 -0.98 20.56 31.29
N GLN A 105 -2.05 19.98 31.83
CA GLN A 105 -2.26 18.53 31.85
C GLN A 105 -2.31 17.92 30.44
N THR A 106 -3.02 18.56 29.52
CA THR A 106 -3.10 18.12 28.11
C THR A 106 -1.71 18.09 27.47
N THR A 107 -0.92 19.14 27.67
CA THR A 107 0.44 19.24 27.12
C THR A 107 1.34 18.13 27.67
N ASN A 108 1.27 17.89 28.99
CA ASN A 108 2.03 16.83 29.65
C ASN A 108 1.63 15.44 29.14
N LEU A 109 0.33 15.15 29.06
CA LEU A 109 -0.17 13.86 28.57
C LEU A 109 0.21 13.61 27.12
N ILE A 110 0.18 14.63 26.25
CA ILE A 110 0.64 14.52 24.86
C ILE A 110 2.13 14.18 24.81
N ALA A 111 2.95 14.84 25.63
CA ALA A 111 4.39 14.57 25.72
C ALA A 111 4.65 13.13 26.20
N THR A 112 3.99 12.68 27.27
CA THR A 112 4.09 11.31 27.78
C THR A 112 3.66 10.29 26.73
N ALA A 113 2.54 10.52 26.03
CA ALA A 113 2.07 9.63 24.99
C ALA A 113 3.06 9.55 23.81
N LYS A 114 3.74 10.65 23.46
CA LYS A 114 4.79 10.64 22.44
C LYS A 114 5.98 9.79 22.87
N THR A 115 6.44 9.95 24.11
CA THR A 115 7.54 9.17 24.68
C THR A 115 7.20 7.68 24.70
N LEU A 116 6.02 7.32 25.21
CA LEU A 116 5.56 5.91 25.27
C LEU A 116 5.45 5.28 23.89
N ARG A 117 4.94 6.01 22.89
CA ARG A 117 4.90 5.51 21.50
C ARG A 117 6.30 5.27 20.93
N SER A 118 7.24 6.17 21.21
CA SER A 118 8.64 6.01 20.81
C SER A 118 9.27 4.77 21.44
N THR A 119 9.09 4.60 22.76
CA THR A 119 9.57 3.43 23.50
C THR A 119 8.95 2.15 22.95
N LEU A 120 7.63 2.09 22.77
CA LEU A 120 6.94 0.92 22.21
C LEU A 120 7.48 0.59 20.81
N SER A 121 7.64 1.59 19.94
CA SER A 121 8.21 1.38 18.60
C SER A 121 9.62 0.80 18.65
N SER A 122 10.45 1.25 19.60
CA SER A 122 11.82 0.75 19.78
C SER A 122 11.85 -0.67 20.35
N LEU A 123 10.95 -1.03 21.25
CA LEU A 123 10.87 -2.41 21.75
C LEU A 123 10.37 -3.37 20.65
N ASN A 124 9.38 -2.94 19.86
CA ASN A 124 8.81 -3.75 18.80
C ASN A 124 9.66 -3.80 17.52
N SER A 125 10.69 -2.97 17.39
CA SER A 125 11.64 -3.06 16.25
C SER A 125 12.63 -4.21 16.42
N THR A 126 12.67 -4.85 17.58
CA THR A 126 13.49 -6.03 17.86
C THR A 126 12.62 -7.26 18.02
N LEU A 127 13.15 -8.41 17.61
CA LEU A 127 12.47 -9.69 17.81
C LEU A 127 12.27 -9.95 19.31
N SER A 128 11.15 -10.58 19.67
CA SER A 128 10.93 -10.92 21.06
C SER A 128 11.98 -11.93 21.54
N THR A 129 12.25 -11.97 22.84
CA THR A 129 13.18 -12.96 23.41
C THR A 129 12.77 -14.40 23.10
N ALA A 130 11.47 -14.68 23.06
CA ALA A 130 10.94 -15.99 22.69
C ALA A 130 11.25 -16.33 21.23
N ASP A 131 11.03 -15.39 20.31
CA ASP A 131 11.34 -15.57 18.89
C ASP A 131 12.85 -15.70 18.64
N LEU A 132 13.67 -14.97 19.40
CA LEU A 132 15.14 -15.11 19.34
C LEU A 132 15.57 -16.52 19.73
N VAL A 133 15.03 -17.07 20.81
CA VAL A 133 15.34 -18.44 21.26
C VAL A 133 14.90 -19.47 20.19
N ALA A 134 13.71 -19.32 19.64
CA ALA A 134 13.22 -20.21 18.57
C ALA A 134 14.11 -20.15 17.32
N ASN A 135 14.54 -18.96 16.90
CA ASN A 135 15.44 -18.79 15.76
C ASN A 135 16.83 -19.38 16.01
N VAL A 136 17.38 -19.20 17.22
CA VAL A 136 18.67 -19.82 17.58
C VAL A 136 18.58 -21.33 17.46
N GLN A 137 17.54 -21.96 18.01
CA GLN A 137 17.33 -23.40 17.91
C GLN A 137 17.19 -23.86 16.46
N ALA A 138 16.43 -23.13 15.63
CA ALA A 138 16.28 -23.45 14.20
C ALA A 138 17.63 -23.37 13.45
N LEU A 139 18.42 -22.32 13.70
CA LEU A 139 19.74 -22.15 13.10
C LEU A 139 20.75 -23.21 13.57
N GLU A 140 20.65 -23.66 14.81
CA GLU A 140 21.47 -24.76 15.33
C GLU A 140 21.17 -26.09 14.64
N VAL A 141 19.88 -26.38 14.40
CA VAL A 141 19.45 -27.56 13.63
C VAL A 141 19.94 -27.47 12.18
N GLU A 142 19.73 -26.33 11.52
CA GLU A 142 20.19 -26.13 10.13
C GLU A 142 21.72 -26.28 10.03
N LYS A 143 22.46 -25.72 11.00
CA LYS A 143 23.91 -25.88 11.08
C LYS A 143 24.31 -27.35 11.21
N ALA A 144 23.63 -28.12 12.07
CA ALA A 144 23.90 -29.54 12.23
C ALA A 144 23.66 -30.32 10.93
N ASP A 145 22.55 -30.05 10.24
CA ASP A 145 22.23 -30.67 8.95
C ASP A 145 23.25 -30.33 7.86
N LEU A 146 23.65 -29.06 7.76
CA LEU A 146 24.67 -28.61 6.81
C LEU A 146 26.02 -29.25 7.09
N LEU A 147 26.40 -29.40 8.36
CA LEU A 147 27.64 -30.08 8.75
C LEU A 147 27.58 -31.57 8.40
N GLY A 148 26.48 -32.27 8.69
CA GLY A 148 26.32 -33.68 8.31
C GLY A 148 26.36 -33.87 6.80
N ARG A 149 25.72 -32.98 6.03
CA ARG A 149 25.80 -32.98 4.57
C ARG A 149 27.23 -32.72 4.09
N LEU A 150 27.95 -31.78 4.71
CA LEU A 150 29.34 -31.50 4.38
C LEU A 150 30.25 -32.71 4.67
N GLU A 151 30.05 -33.38 5.79
CA GLU A 151 30.79 -34.59 6.16
C GLU A 151 30.55 -35.72 5.16
N SER A 152 29.30 -35.99 4.78
CA SER A 152 28.99 -37.01 3.77
C SER A 152 29.62 -36.71 2.40
N LEU A 153 29.67 -35.43 1.99
CA LEU A 153 30.36 -34.99 0.78
C LEU A 153 31.89 -35.08 0.89
N LYS A 154 32.45 -34.93 2.09
CA LYS A 154 33.89 -35.12 2.36
C LYS A 154 34.26 -36.60 2.42
N ALA A 155 33.40 -37.47 2.96
CA ALA A 155 33.62 -38.89 3.17
C ALA A 155 33.62 -39.75 1.89
N GLY A 156 33.40 -39.16 0.71
CA GLY A 156 33.97 -39.70 -0.52
C GLY A 156 33.08 -40.57 -1.41
N LYS A 157 31.75 -40.41 -1.42
CA LYS A 157 30.92 -41.00 -2.50
C LYS A 157 30.88 -40.18 -3.80
N ALA A 158 31.32 -38.92 -3.77
CA ALA A 158 31.34 -38.04 -4.94
C ALA A 158 32.78 -37.66 -5.31
N LYS A 159 33.24 -38.05 -6.50
CA LYS A 159 34.49 -37.56 -7.08
C LYS A 159 34.35 -36.04 -7.26
N LYS A 160 35.14 -35.26 -6.53
CA LYS A 160 35.14 -33.80 -6.61
C LYS A 160 35.73 -33.37 -7.95
N VAL A 161 34.86 -33.19 -8.96
CA VAL A 161 35.25 -32.60 -10.24
C VAL A 161 35.22 -31.09 -10.09
N THR A 162 36.39 -30.47 -10.14
CA THR A 162 36.51 -29.01 -10.13
C THR A 162 35.93 -28.43 -11.42
N LYS A 163 35.51 -27.16 -11.37
CA LYS A 163 35.06 -26.44 -12.56
C LYS A 163 36.12 -26.48 -13.66
N ARG A 164 37.40 -26.31 -13.30
CA ARG A 164 38.53 -26.35 -14.25
C ARG A 164 38.67 -27.71 -14.95
N GLU A 165 38.57 -28.81 -14.22
CA GLU A 165 38.63 -30.15 -14.82
C GLU A 165 37.44 -30.41 -15.75
N ARG A 166 36.23 -29.95 -15.37
CA ARG A 166 35.03 -30.04 -16.22
C ARG A 166 35.21 -29.26 -17.52
N ASP A 167 35.65 -28.00 -17.42
CA ASP A 167 35.83 -27.12 -18.56
C ASP A 167 36.89 -27.67 -19.52
N GLU A 168 37.96 -28.28 -18.99
CA GLU A 168 39.00 -28.92 -19.81
C GLU A 168 38.48 -30.17 -20.55
N VAL A 169 37.74 -31.05 -19.87
CA VAL A 169 37.11 -32.21 -20.51
C VAL A 169 36.11 -31.79 -21.58
N GLU A 170 35.30 -30.76 -21.30
CA GLU A 170 34.35 -30.22 -22.27
C GLU A 170 35.05 -29.63 -23.50
N ARG A 171 36.16 -28.91 -23.29
CA ARG A 171 36.99 -28.37 -24.37
C ARG A 171 37.57 -29.48 -25.24
N GLN A 172 38.10 -30.54 -24.63
CA GLN A 172 38.63 -31.70 -25.35
C GLN A 172 37.52 -32.42 -26.12
N TRP A 173 36.37 -32.66 -25.50
CA TRP A 173 35.23 -33.29 -26.15
C TRP A 173 34.74 -32.48 -27.36
N LYS A 174 34.62 -31.15 -27.22
CA LYS A 174 34.27 -30.24 -28.33
C LYS A 174 35.30 -30.32 -29.46
N ASN A 175 36.59 -30.31 -29.14
CA ASN A 175 37.66 -30.40 -30.14
C ASN A 175 37.62 -31.74 -30.90
N TRP A 176 37.63 -32.86 -30.19
CA TRP A 176 37.62 -34.19 -30.79
C TRP A 176 36.31 -34.46 -31.55
N GLY A 177 35.17 -33.99 -31.05
CA GLY A 177 33.91 -34.05 -31.79
C GLY A 177 33.91 -33.21 -33.07
N ALA A 178 34.57 -32.06 -33.08
CA ALA A 178 34.75 -31.27 -34.31
C ALA A 178 35.67 -31.98 -35.31
N VAL A 179 36.76 -32.59 -34.84
CA VAL A 179 37.68 -33.39 -35.68
C VAL A 179 36.96 -34.60 -36.27
N ALA A 180 36.23 -35.37 -35.45
CA ALA A 180 35.47 -36.53 -35.91
C ALA A 180 34.46 -36.15 -37.01
N ARG A 181 33.68 -35.08 -36.81
CA ARG A 181 32.75 -34.57 -37.83
C ARG A 181 33.44 -34.16 -39.12
N LYS A 182 34.61 -33.51 -39.05
CA LYS A 182 35.40 -33.17 -40.25
C LYS A 182 35.89 -34.41 -40.96
N ARG A 183 36.42 -35.40 -40.24
CA ARG A 183 36.89 -36.67 -40.80
C ARG A 183 35.76 -37.47 -41.45
N GLN A 184 34.59 -37.52 -40.81
CA GLN A 184 33.40 -38.16 -41.37
C GLN A 184 32.97 -37.51 -42.69
N LYS A 185 32.99 -36.17 -42.78
CA LYS A 185 32.71 -35.45 -44.04
C LYS A 185 33.71 -35.77 -45.13
N ILE A 186 35.01 -35.80 -44.80
CA ILE A 186 36.07 -36.14 -45.77
C ILE A 186 35.90 -37.58 -46.25
N SER A 187 35.70 -38.53 -45.33
CA SER A 187 35.46 -39.93 -45.65
C SER A 187 34.23 -40.10 -46.56
N GLY A 188 33.10 -39.46 -46.25
CA GLY A 188 31.91 -39.48 -47.09
C GLY A 188 32.15 -38.84 -48.47
N SER A 189 32.92 -37.75 -48.55
CA SER A 189 33.26 -37.11 -49.83
C SER A 189 34.16 -37.99 -50.70
N VAL A 190 35.16 -38.64 -50.10
CA VAL A 190 36.06 -39.56 -50.83
C VAL A 190 35.28 -40.78 -51.30
N TRP A 191 34.40 -41.32 -50.46
CA TRP A 191 33.53 -42.43 -50.82
C TRP A 191 32.61 -42.06 -51.99
N GLY A 192 32.02 -40.86 -51.99
CA GLY A 192 31.21 -40.37 -53.12
C GLY A 192 31.97 -40.36 -54.45
N VAL A 193 33.25 -39.98 -54.45
CA VAL A 193 34.10 -40.05 -55.65
C VAL A 193 34.32 -41.48 -56.12
N ILE A 194 34.48 -42.44 -55.20
CA ILE A 194 34.62 -43.87 -55.52
C ILE A 194 33.32 -44.42 -56.10
N GLU A 195 32.18 -44.06 -55.51
CA GLU A 195 30.85 -44.45 -55.99
C GLU A 195 30.59 -43.94 -57.42
N ASP A 196 31.04 -42.74 -57.77
CA ASP A 196 30.87 -42.18 -59.12
C ASP A 196 31.62 -42.98 -60.20
N VAL A 197 32.72 -43.67 -59.83
CA VAL A 197 33.53 -44.48 -60.76
C VAL A 197 33.00 -45.92 -60.89
N VAL A 198 32.45 -46.48 -59.80
CA VAL A 198 31.94 -47.87 -59.80
C VAL A 198 30.48 -47.86 -60.27
N GLN A 199 30.20 -48.29 -61.50
CA GLN A 199 28.84 -48.14 -62.09
C GLN A 199 27.78 -49.11 -61.54
N GLU A 200 28.19 -50.28 -61.04
CA GLU A 200 27.28 -51.31 -60.53
C GLU A 200 27.04 -51.17 -59.02
N LYS A 201 25.76 -51.14 -58.62
CA LYS A 201 25.34 -50.88 -57.24
C LYS A 201 25.77 -51.97 -56.25
N ASP A 202 25.71 -53.23 -56.66
CA ASP A 202 26.03 -54.37 -55.78
C ASP A 202 27.54 -54.42 -55.47
N LYS A 203 28.39 -54.11 -56.45
CA LYS A 203 29.85 -53.98 -56.26
C LYS A 203 30.26 -52.80 -55.37
N ARG A 204 29.44 -51.74 -55.28
CA ARG A 204 29.70 -50.61 -54.35
C ARG A 204 29.53 -51.04 -52.90
N ALA A 205 28.48 -51.79 -52.59
CA ALA A 205 28.19 -52.26 -51.25
C ALA A 205 29.26 -53.26 -50.78
N GLU A 206 29.60 -54.24 -51.61
CA GLU A 206 30.66 -55.22 -51.31
C GLU A 206 32.02 -54.54 -51.09
N LEU A 207 32.38 -53.55 -51.92
CA LEU A 207 33.64 -52.80 -51.77
C LEU A 207 33.67 -51.95 -50.49
N ARG A 208 32.52 -51.43 -50.04
CA ARG A 208 32.42 -50.61 -48.82
C ARG A 208 32.63 -51.46 -47.57
N GLU A 209 32.04 -52.65 -47.58
CA GLU A 209 32.19 -53.65 -46.53
C GLU A 209 33.62 -54.20 -46.49
N GLU A 210 34.21 -54.51 -47.64
CA GLU A 210 35.62 -54.96 -47.76
C GLU A 210 36.61 -53.90 -47.23
N LEU A 211 36.32 -52.62 -47.44
CA LEU A 211 37.12 -51.50 -46.93
C LEU A 211 36.81 -51.16 -45.45
N GLY A 212 35.86 -51.85 -44.82
CA GLY A 212 35.50 -51.67 -43.41
C GLY A 212 34.88 -50.30 -43.11
N LEU A 213 34.13 -49.72 -44.05
CA LEU A 213 33.54 -48.38 -43.94
C LEU A 213 32.08 -48.38 -43.46
N ASP A 214 31.59 -49.53 -43.00
CA ASP A 214 30.21 -49.76 -42.55
C ASP A 214 30.05 -49.81 -41.01
N GLU A 215 31.13 -49.58 -40.24
CA GLU A 215 31.11 -49.40 -38.78
C GLU A 215 31.42 -47.96 -38.33
#